data_AF-A0AAU3E6D8-F1
#
_entry.id   AF-A0AAU3E6D8-F1
#
_cell.length_a   1.000
_cell.length_b   1.000
_cell.length_c   1.000
_cell.angle_alpha   90.00
_cell.angle_beta   90.00
_cell.angle_gamma   90.00
#
_symmetry.space_group_name_H-M   'P 1'
#
loop_
_entity.id
_entity.type
_entity.pdbx_description
1 polymer ?
#
loop_
_entity_poly.entity_id
_entity_poly.type
_entity_poly.pdbx_seq_one_letter_code
_entity_poly.pdbx_strand_id
1 'polypeptide(L)'
;MAWAPGLDPAVVLDEWLDLTFPPATVGDPQLLRQTLHAMMDGSWQTYESYTAPLGVGFMVRPGSHHGPDVDGYEYTPWGTYHFADRDGVGIDRSRATGTGFAAQYPLPWSAVYESVEQCPDELLLFFHHVPYEHVLQSGSTVIQHICAAGAAPGCRRRWGTAELAAPVATIPVDGAAAASTG
;
A
#
# COMPACT_ATOMS: atom_id res chain seq x y z
N MET A 1 9.64 0.65 16.76
CA MET A 1 10.72 0.10 15.90
C MET A 1 12.08 0.81 16.04
N ALA A 2 12.17 2.14 16.23
CA ALA A 2 13.47 2.85 16.33
C ALA A 2 14.39 2.36 17.47
N TRP A 3 13.81 1.94 18.60
CA TRP A 3 14.55 1.41 19.74
C TRP A 3 15.02 -0.05 19.53
N ALA A 4 14.18 -0.88 18.94
CA ALA A 4 14.43 -2.29 18.68
C ALA A 4 13.78 -2.69 17.34
N PRO A 5 14.55 -2.73 16.24
CA PRO A 5 14.01 -2.99 14.90
C PRO A 5 13.56 -4.43 14.66
N GLY A 6 14.04 -5.38 15.47
CA GLY A 6 13.68 -6.80 15.37
C GLY A 6 12.42 -7.18 16.15
N LEU A 7 11.70 -6.22 16.72
CA LEU A 7 10.43 -6.50 17.39
C LEU A 7 9.38 -6.93 16.37
N ASP A 8 8.55 -7.89 16.78
CA ASP A 8 7.35 -8.27 16.04
C ASP A 8 6.35 -7.09 16.06
N PRO A 9 5.93 -6.56 14.89
CA PRO A 9 4.91 -5.52 14.81
C PRO A 9 3.61 -5.88 15.56
N ALA A 10 3.24 -7.16 15.62
CA ALA A 10 2.05 -7.60 16.34
C ALA A 10 2.16 -7.34 17.85
N VAL A 11 3.34 -7.55 18.44
CA VAL A 11 3.61 -7.26 19.86
C VAL A 11 3.57 -5.76 20.13
N VAL A 12 4.10 -4.95 19.21
CA VAL A 12 4.03 -3.48 19.34
C VAL A 12 2.58 -3.00 19.26
N LEU A 13 1.78 -3.60 18.39
CA LEU A 13 0.35 -3.31 18.31
C LEU A 13 -0.37 -3.72 19.60
N ASP A 14 -0.09 -4.91 20.14
CA ASP A 14 -0.63 -5.39 21.41
C ASP A 14 -0.35 -4.39 22.55
N GLU A 15 0.89 -3.91 22.69
CA GLU A 15 1.27 -2.92 23.70
C GLU A 15 0.51 -1.59 23.51
N TRP A 16 0.41 -1.11 22.26
CA TRP A 16 -0.32 0.12 21.97
C TRP A 16 -1.81 0.00 22.30
N LEU A 17 -2.42 -1.15 22.00
CA LEU A 17 -3.82 -1.44 22.32
C LEU A 17 -4.08 -1.41 23.82
N ASP A 18 -3.20 -2.04 24.62
CA ASP A 18 -3.35 -2.05 26.08
C ASP A 18 -3.20 -0.67 26.72
N LEU A 19 -2.34 0.18 26.14
CA LEU A 19 -2.14 1.56 26.61
C LEU A 19 -3.26 2.51 26.16
N THR A 20 -3.82 2.29 24.98
CA THR A 20 -4.84 3.16 24.38
C THR A 20 -6.25 2.79 24.82
N PHE A 21 -6.52 1.50 24.97
CA PHE A 21 -7.81 0.94 25.38
C PHE A 21 -7.63 0.02 26.60
N PRO A 22 -7.39 0.59 27.79
CA PRO A 22 -7.15 -0.22 28.99
C PRO A 22 -8.28 -1.23 29.21
N PRO A 23 -7.99 -2.51 29.51
CA PRO A 23 -9.02 -3.54 29.67
C PRO A 23 -10.13 -3.18 30.67
N ALA A 24 -9.80 -2.42 31.72
CA ALA A 24 -10.76 -1.95 32.71
C ALA A 24 -11.79 -0.93 32.18
N THR A 25 -11.53 -0.30 31.04
CA THR A 25 -12.41 0.70 30.41
C THR A 25 -13.22 0.14 29.24
N VAL A 26 -13.06 -1.15 28.91
CA VAL A 26 -13.66 -1.80 27.74
C VAL A 26 -14.53 -2.97 28.20
N GLY A 27 -15.75 -3.09 27.64
CA GLY A 27 -16.68 -4.16 28.01
C GLY A 27 -16.19 -5.56 27.62
N ASP A 28 -15.59 -5.69 26.44
CA ASP A 28 -14.95 -6.92 25.96
C ASP A 28 -13.56 -6.62 25.35
N PRO A 29 -12.50 -6.64 26.17
CA PRO A 29 -11.13 -6.35 25.72
C PRO A 29 -10.63 -7.33 24.64
N GLN A 30 -11.09 -8.58 24.68
CA GLN A 30 -10.63 -9.60 23.74
C GLN A 30 -11.25 -9.40 22.35
N LEU A 31 -12.56 -9.13 22.30
CA LEU A 31 -13.24 -8.80 21.05
C LEU A 31 -12.69 -7.51 20.42
N LEU A 32 -12.41 -6.49 21.23
CA LEU A 32 -11.78 -5.25 20.77
C LEU A 32 -10.42 -5.55 20.12
N ARG A 33 -9.55 -6.26 20.83
CA ARG A 33 -8.21 -6.63 20.33
C ARG A 33 -8.32 -7.39 19.01
N GLN A 34 -9.14 -8.44 18.95
CA GLN A 34 -9.34 -9.22 17.72
C GLN A 34 -9.83 -8.36 16.55
N THR A 35 -10.75 -7.43 16.82
CA THR A 35 -11.28 -6.55 15.78
C THR A 35 -10.23 -5.58 15.28
N LEU A 36 -9.45 -4.97 16.18
CA LEU A 36 -8.42 -4.01 15.81
C LEU A 36 -7.26 -4.69 15.08
N HIS A 37 -6.84 -5.89 15.49
CA HIS A 37 -5.88 -6.70 14.70
C HIS A 37 -6.41 -7.01 13.31
N ALA A 38 -7.65 -7.51 13.20
CA ALA A 38 -8.24 -7.81 11.90
C ALA A 38 -8.34 -6.60 10.96
N MET A 39 -8.33 -5.37 11.50
CA MET A 39 -8.32 -4.14 10.71
C MET A 39 -6.92 -3.62 10.44
N MET A 40 -6.05 -3.60 11.45
CA MET A 40 -4.74 -2.95 11.40
C MET A 40 -3.69 -3.84 10.73
N ASP A 41 -3.68 -5.15 10.99
CA ASP A 41 -2.68 -6.08 10.45
C ASP A 41 -2.73 -6.15 8.91
N GLY A 42 -3.93 -5.96 8.34
CA GLY A 42 -4.16 -5.95 6.89
C GLY A 42 -4.36 -4.55 6.29
N SER A 43 -4.20 -3.49 7.09
CA SER A 43 -4.56 -2.12 6.67
C SER A 43 -3.68 -1.61 5.54
N TRP A 44 -2.38 -1.90 5.59
CA TRP A 44 -1.42 -1.50 4.56
C TRP A 44 -1.68 -2.21 3.24
N GLN A 45 -1.82 -3.54 3.25
CA GLN A 45 -2.11 -4.32 2.03
C GLN A 45 -3.45 -3.91 1.43
N THR A 46 -4.45 -3.58 2.27
CA THR A 46 -5.73 -3.06 1.79
C THR A 46 -5.56 -1.71 1.11
N TYR A 47 -4.75 -0.80 1.66
CA TYR A 47 -4.50 0.51 1.05
C TYR A 47 -3.72 0.37 -0.27
N GLU A 48 -2.69 -0.47 -0.29
CA GLU A 48 -1.91 -0.80 -1.48
C GLU A 48 -2.80 -1.39 -2.58
N SER A 49 -3.73 -2.28 -2.23
CA SER A 49 -4.58 -2.96 -3.20
C SER A 49 -5.53 -2.05 -3.98
N TYR A 50 -5.70 -0.78 -3.64
CA TYR A 50 -6.51 0.17 -4.42
C TYR A 50 -5.76 1.45 -4.81
N THR A 51 -4.44 1.49 -4.60
CA THR A 51 -3.59 2.61 -5.00
C THR A 51 -2.67 2.23 -6.16
N ALA A 52 -1.39 2.58 -6.10
CA ALA A 52 -0.46 2.34 -7.21
C ALA A 52 -0.07 0.85 -7.26
N PRO A 53 -0.25 0.16 -8.39
CA PRO A 53 -0.06 -1.28 -8.48
C PRO A 53 1.42 -1.67 -8.54
N LEU A 54 1.75 -2.87 -8.02
CA LEU A 54 3.00 -3.59 -8.30
C LEU A 54 4.28 -2.74 -8.13
N GLY A 55 4.27 -1.85 -7.13
CA GLY A 55 5.41 -1.02 -6.75
C GLY A 55 5.66 0.25 -7.57
N VAL A 56 4.84 0.57 -8.59
CA VAL A 56 5.11 1.71 -9.49
C VAL A 56 5.05 3.07 -8.79
N GLY A 57 4.20 3.20 -7.77
CA GLY A 57 4.07 4.40 -6.95
C GLY A 57 3.39 5.59 -7.63
N PHE A 58 3.46 6.75 -6.96
CA PHE A 58 2.92 8.03 -7.40
C PHE A 58 1.41 8.02 -7.63
N MET A 59 0.88 8.01 -8.86
CA MET A 59 -0.57 7.96 -9.18
C MET A 59 -1.51 8.76 -8.23
N VAL A 60 -1.02 9.89 -7.71
CA VAL A 60 -1.71 10.75 -6.74
C VAL A 60 -1.84 12.16 -7.25
N ARG A 61 -2.89 12.86 -6.79
CA ARG A 61 -3.12 14.26 -7.15
C ARG A 61 -1.93 15.15 -6.81
N PRO A 62 -1.43 15.97 -7.76
CA PRO A 62 -0.34 16.89 -7.48
C PRO A 62 -0.62 17.87 -6.35
N GLY A 63 0.42 18.17 -5.56
CA GLY A 63 0.39 19.12 -4.45
C GLY A 63 -0.26 18.57 -3.18
N SER A 64 -1.51 18.07 -3.28
CA SER A 64 -2.22 17.50 -2.12
C SER A 64 -1.76 16.08 -1.77
N HIS A 65 -1.27 15.34 -2.78
CA HIS A 65 -0.90 13.92 -2.70
C HIS A 65 -2.04 13.02 -2.20
N HIS A 66 -3.28 13.51 -2.23
CA HIS A 66 -4.44 12.80 -1.69
C HIS A 66 -5.48 12.52 -2.77
N GLY A 67 -5.78 11.24 -2.94
CA GLY A 67 -6.71 10.73 -3.94
C GLY A 67 -6.04 10.39 -5.27
N PRO A 68 -6.74 9.61 -6.11
CA PRO A 68 -6.17 9.08 -7.34
C PRO A 68 -6.02 10.16 -8.41
N ASP A 69 -4.89 10.14 -9.10
CA ASP A 69 -4.62 10.86 -10.34
C ASP A 69 -3.46 10.15 -11.05
N VAL A 70 -3.79 9.24 -11.98
CA VAL A 70 -2.82 8.32 -12.59
C VAL A 70 -1.69 9.11 -13.25
N ASP A 71 -2.04 10.03 -14.16
CA ASP A 71 -1.07 10.85 -14.90
C ASP A 71 -0.66 12.13 -14.14
N GLY A 72 -1.05 12.29 -12.87
CA GLY A 72 -0.91 13.55 -12.13
C GLY A 72 0.50 14.14 -12.18
N TYR A 73 1.51 13.29 -12.10
CA TYR A 73 2.92 13.69 -12.20
C TYR A 73 3.65 13.19 -13.46
N GLU A 74 2.99 12.47 -14.36
CA GLU A 74 3.63 11.74 -15.47
C GLU A 74 4.40 12.67 -16.43
N TYR A 75 3.94 13.90 -16.62
CA TYR A 75 4.56 14.87 -17.53
C TYR A 75 5.20 16.07 -16.80
N THR A 76 5.57 15.86 -15.53
CA THR A 76 6.10 16.91 -14.65
C THR A 76 7.61 16.74 -14.42
N PRO A 77 8.34 17.76 -13.94
CA PRO A 77 9.80 17.68 -13.79
C PRO A 77 10.28 16.90 -12.55
N TRP A 78 9.39 16.17 -11.86
CA TRP A 78 9.72 15.54 -10.57
C TRP A 78 10.38 14.16 -10.67
N GLY A 79 10.48 13.57 -11.87
CA GLY A 79 11.12 12.26 -12.04
C GLY A 79 10.25 11.06 -11.64
N THR A 80 8.93 11.25 -11.60
CA THR A 80 7.97 10.32 -10.99
C THR A 80 7.01 9.78 -12.05
N TYR A 81 7.52 8.88 -12.89
CA TYR A 81 6.87 8.42 -14.12
C TYR A 81 6.52 6.94 -14.02
N HIS A 82 5.42 6.53 -14.63
CA HIS A 82 5.00 5.13 -14.76
C HIS A 82 5.05 4.61 -16.21
N PHE A 83 5.21 5.50 -17.21
CA PHE A 83 5.35 5.15 -18.63
C PHE A 83 4.25 4.20 -19.14
N ALA A 84 3.02 4.42 -18.67
CA ALA A 84 1.88 3.64 -19.13
C ALA A 84 1.53 4.08 -20.56
N ASP A 85 1.43 3.11 -21.46
CA ASP A 85 0.95 3.34 -22.81
C ASP A 85 -0.15 2.32 -23.15
N ARG A 86 -0.42 2.14 -24.45
CA ARG A 86 -1.46 1.22 -24.95
C ARG A 86 -1.09 -0.26 -24.82
N ASP A 87 0.18 -0.58 -24.67
CA ASP A 87 0.72 -1.94 -24.76
C ASP A 87 1.35 -2.39 -23.41
N GLY A 88 1.83 -1.48 -22.58
CA GLY A 88 2.43 -1.80 -21.28
C GLY A 88 2.54 -0.65 -20.28
N VAL A 89 3.20 -0.93 -19.16
CA VAL A 89 3.43 0.00 -18.04
C VAL A 89 4.67 -0.41 -17.25
N GLY A 90 5.24 0.53 -16.49
CA GLY A 90 6.34 0.30 -15.56
C GLY A 90 7.60 1.05 -15.97
N ILE A 91 8.69 0.90 -15.21
CA ILE A 91 9.92 1.66 -15.45
C ILE A 91 11.05 0.68 -15.65
N ASP A 92 11.70 0.71 -16.83
CA ASP A 92 12.86 -0.15 -17.06
C ASP A 92 14.08 0.36 -16.27
N ARG A 93 14.32 -0.28 -15.13
CA ARG A 93 15.45 -0.05 -14.23
C ARG A 93 16.51 -1.14 -14.32
N SER A 94 16.36 -2.07 -15.26
CA SER A 94 17.38 -3.08 -15.57
C SER A 94 18.67 -2.42 -16.06
N ARG A 95 19.78 -3.12 -15.93
CA ARG A 95 21.07 -2.74 -16.51
C ARG A 95 21.10 -3.04 -18.01
N ALA A 96 20.43 -4.10 -18.46
CA ALA A 96 20.48 -4.53 -19.84
C ALA A 96 19.90 -3.50 -20.82
N THR A 97 18.76 -2.91 -20.48
CA THR A 97 17.99 -2.04 -21.40
C THR A 97 17.51 -0.74 -20.76
N GLY A 98 17.54 -0.66 -19.43
CA GLY A 98 16.97 0.45 -18.67
C GLY A 98 17.99 1.45 -18.12
N THR A 99 17.60 2.05 -16.99
CA THR A 99 18.42 3.06 -16.29
C THR A 99 19.62 2.46 -15.53
N GLY A 100 19.70 1.13 -15.36
CA GLY A 100 20.74 0.46 -14.59
C GLY A 100 20.62 0.61 -13.08
N PHE A 101 19.48 1.07 -12.56
CA PHE A 101 19.27 1.22 -11.12
C PHE A 101 19.32 -0.13 -10.37
N ALA A 102 18.85 -1.23 -10.95
CA ALA A 102 18.95 -2.57 -10.35
C ALA A 102 20.40 -2.96 -10.01
N ALA A 103 21.38 -2.51 -10.79
CA ALA A 103 22.80 -2.79 -10.56
C ALA A 103 23.41 -2.05 -9.36
N GLN A 104 22.69 -1.12 -8.73
CA GLN A 104 23.16 -0.44 -7.52
C GLN A 104 23.03 -1.31 -6.26
N TYR A 105 22.24 -2.37 -6.32
CA TYR A 105 22.08 -3.33 -5.22
C TYR A 105 23.27 -4.32 -5.17
N PRO A 106 23.61 -4.88 -4.00
CA PRO A 106 24.54 -5.99 -3.91
C PRO A 106 23.90 -7.30 -4.40
N LEU A 107 24.72 -8.29 -4.73
CA LEU A 107 24.24 -9.66 -4.92
C LEU A 107 23.67 -10.23 -3.60
N PRO A 108 22.61 -11.06 -3.65
CA PRO A 108 21.94 -11.54 -4.87
C PRO A 108 20.89 -10.57 -5.44
N TRP A 109 20.55 -9.50 -4.72
CA TRP A 109 19.41 -8.63 -5.03
C TRP A 109 19.50 -7.95 -6.39
N SER A 110 20.70 -7.51 -6.80
CA SER A 110 20.86 -6.97 -8.15
C SER A 110 20.49 -7.97 -9.25
N ALA A 111 20.70 -9.27 -9.04
CA ALA A 111 20.33 -10.29 -10.02
C ALA A 111 18.81 -10.59 -9.97
N VAL A 112 18.23 -10.60 -8.77
CA VAL A 112 16.78 -10.79 -8.58
C VAL A 112 15.99 -9.66 -9.25
N TYR A 113 16.38 -8.40 -9.03
CA TYR A 113 15.70 -7.23 -9.61
C TYR A 113 16.04 -6.98 -11.09
N GLU A 114 17.08 -7.63 -11.62
CA GLU A 114 17.43 -7.54 -13.05
C GLU A 114 16.56 -8.48 -13.90
N SER A 115 16.14 -9.62 -13.35
CA SER A 115 15.35 -10.63 -14.08
C SER A 115 13.87 -10.37 -13.88
N VAL A 116 13.16 -10.15 -14.99
CA VAL A 116 11.69 -9.99 -15.01
C VAL A 116 11.01 -11.22 -14.38
N GLU A 117 11.58 -12.42 -14.57
CA GLU A 117 11.03 -13.68 -14.07
C GLU A 117 11.25 -13.89 -12.57
N GLN A 118 12.32 -13.32 -12.01
CA GLN A 118 12.66 -13.48 -10.58
C GLN A 118 12.22 -12.29 -9.73
N CYS A 119 11.99 -11.13 -10.35
CA CYS A 119 11.55 -9.93 -9.66
C CYS A 119 10.22 -10.21 -8.95
N PRO A 120 10.10 -9.90 -7.64
CA PRO A 120 8.85 -10.08 -6.92
C PRO A 120 7.74 -9.23 -7.53
N ASP A 121 6.53 -9.79 -7.63
CA ASP A 121 5.37 -9.13 -8.26
C ASP A 121 5.12 -7.73 -7.66
N GLU A 122 5.26 -7.59 -6.33
CA GLU A 122 5.04 -6.34 -5.61
C GLU A 122 6.02 -5.21 -5.95
N LEU A 123 7.12 -5.51 -6.65
CA LEU A 123 8.11 -4.53 -7.12
C LEU A 123 8.29 -4.55 -8.65
N LEU A 124 7.52 -5.36 -9.38
CA LEU A 124 7.74 -5.61 -10.80
C LEU A 124 7.75 -4.31 -11.62
N LEU A 125 6.74 -3.46 -11.45
CA LEU A 125 6.61 -2.21 -12.24
C LEU A 125 7.58 -1.12 -11.77
N PHE A 126 8.17 -1.29 -10.59
CA PHE A 126 9.29 -0.46 -10.17
C PHE A 126 10.56 -0.83 -10.94
N PHE A 127 10.81 -2.11 -11.25
CA PHE A 127 12.04 -2.51 -11.92
C PHE A 127 11.95 -2.70 -13.43
N HIS A 128 10.76 -2.97 -13.95
CA HIS A 128 10.55 -3.34 -15.34
C HIS A 128 9.38 -2.60 -15.97
N HIS A 129 9.54 -2.21 -17.23
CA HIS A 129 8.43 -1.93 -18.13
C HIS A 129 8.02 -3.24 -18.79
N VAL A 130 6.75 -3.63 -18.64
CA VAL A 130 6.24 -4.91 -19.16
C VAL A 130 4.92 -4.73 -19.90
N PRO A 131 4.61 -5.61 -20.87
CA PRO A 131 3.29 -5.63 -21.50
C PRO A 131 2.19 -5.95 -20.48
N TYR A 132 0.99 -5.43 -20.72
CA TYR A 132 -0.17 -5.73 -19.87
C TYR A 132 -0.53 -7.23 -19.78
N GLU A 133 -0.13 -8.01 -20.78
CA GLU A 133 -0.33 -9.46 -20.87
C GLU A 133 0.74 -10.27 -20.10
N HIS A 134 1.79 -9.62 -19.56
CA HIS A 134 2.79 -10.30 -18.75
C HIS A 134 2.13 -11.02 -17.57
N VAL A 135 2.47 -12.29 -17.39
CA VAL A 135 1.91 -13.16 -16.35
C VAL A 135 2.78 -13.06 -15.10
N LEU A 136 2.18 -12.57 -14.03
CA LEU A 136 2.78 -12.46 -12.71
C LEU A 136 3.05 -13.84 -12.10
N GLN A 137 3.89 -13.90 -11.06
CA GLN A 137 4.12 -15.13 -10.30
C GLN A 137 2.84 -15.67 -9.66
N SER A 138 1.91 -14.78 -9.29
CA SER A 138 0.55 -15.12 -8.85
C SER A 138 -0.33 -15.79 -9.92
N GLY A 139 0.07 -15.76 -11.20
CA GLY A 139 -0.63 -16.40 -12.33
C GLY A 139 -1.66 -15.51 -13.03
N SER A 140 -1.97 -14.32 -12.51
CA SER A 140 -2.75 -13.31 -13.22
C SER A 140 -1.88 -12.48 -14.16
N THR A 141 -2.47 -11.88 -15.19
CA THR A 141 -1.75 -10.87 -15.97
C THR A 141 -1.68 -9.54 -15.23
N VAL A 142 -0.73 -8.68 -15.60
CA VAL A 142 -0.60 -7.31 -15.05
C VAL A 142 -1.94 -6.56 -15.09
N ILE A 143 -2.63 -6.55 -16.24
CA ILE A 143 -3.92 -5.85 -16.34
C ILE A 143 -5.02 -6.49 -15.48
N GLN A 144 -5.05 -7.83 -15.37
CA GLN A 144 -6.01 -8.52 -14.51
C GLN A 144 -5.78 -8.18 -13.04
N HIS A 145 -4.52 -8.12 -12.61
CA HIS A 145 -4.15 -7.72 -11.25
C HIS A 145 -4.63 -6.29 -10.95
N ILE A 146 -4.34 -5.34 -11.84
CA ILE A 146 -4.74 -3.92 -11.69
C ILE A 146 -6.27 -3.77 -11.65
N CYS A 147 -7.00 -4.46 -12.53
CA CYS A 147 -8.46 -4.39 -12.55
C CYS A 147 -9.11 -5.02 -11.32
N ALA A 148 -8.56 -6.12 -10.79
CA ALA A 148 -9.09 -6.76 -9.59
C ALA A 148 -8.93 -5.89 -8.33
N ALA A 149 -7.81 -5.18 -8.23
CA ALA A 149 -7.48 -4.22 -7.17
C ALA A 149 -8.54 -3.11 -7.01
N GLY A 150 -9.00 -2.52 -8.12
CA GLY A 150 -9.99 -1.43 -8.12
C GLY A 150 -11.40 -1.81 -7.62
N ALA A 151 -11.68 -3.08 -7.33
CA ALA A 151 -13.00 -3.58 -6.95
C ALA A 151 -13.21 -3.80 -5.43
N ALA A 152 -12.28 -3.40 -4.54
CA ALA A 152 -12.28 -3.77 -3.12
C ALA A 152 -13.37 -3.09 -2.24
N PRO A 153 -14.29 -3.84 -1.58
CA PRO A 153 -15.35 -3.28 -0.70
C PRO A 153 -15.22 -3.67 0.81
N GLY A 154 -14.01 -3.87 1.34
CA GLY A 154 -13.79 -4.68 2.56
C GLY A 154 -13.91 -4.01 3.95
N CYS A 155 -13.27 -2.86 4.20
CA CYS A 155 -12.97 -2.44 5.58
C CYS A 155 -14.11 -1.77 6.37
N ARG A 156 -15.06 -1.11 5.70
CA ARG A 156 -16.07 -0.27 6.41
C ARG A 156 -17.13 -1.07 7.20
N ARG A 157 -17.37 -2.34 6.85
CA ARG A 157 -18.44 -3.15 7.47
C ARG A 157 -18.13 -3.70 8.85
N ARG A 158 -16.85 -3.82 9.24
CA ARG A 158 -16.45 -4.49 10.50
C ARG A 158 -16.30 -3.56 11.70
N TRP A 159 -16.11 -2.27 11.46
CA TRP A 159 -16.05 -1.27 12.55
C TRP A 159 -17.39 -1.15 13.29
N GLY A 160 -18.51 -1.15 12.54
CA GLY A 160 -19.85 -1.02 13.13
C GLY A 160 -20.27 -2.18 14.05
N THR A 161 -19.59 -3.34 13.99
CA THR A 161 -19.85 -4.46 14.91
C THR A 161 -19.13 -4.35 16.25
N ALA A 162 -18.02 -3.60 16.35
CA ALA A 162 -17.33 -3.34 17.62
C ALA A 162 -17.99 -2.22 18.45
N GLU A 163 -18.70 -1.31 17.78
CA GLU A 163 -19.41 -0.17 18.40
C GLU A 163 -20.58 -0.60 19.31
N LEU A 164 -21.06 -1.85 19.19
CA LEU A 164 -22.12 -2.41 20.01
C LEU A 164 -21.67 -2.81 21.44
N ALA A 165 -20.39 -2.67 21.79
CA ALA A 165 -19.82 -3.16 23.06
C ALA A 165 -19.14 -2.10 23.96
N ALA A 166 -19.12 -0.81 23.58
CA ALA A 166 -18.50 0.24 24.39
C ALA A 166 -19.41 1.49 24.53
N PRO A 167 -19.66 2.01 25.75
CA PRO A 167 -20.30 3.31 25.89
C PRO A 167 -19.31 4.42 25.51
N VAL A 168 -19.57 5.02 24.35
CA VAL A 168 -19.12 6.35 23.86
C VAL A 168 -17.83 6.90 24.45
N ALA A 169 -16.73 6.61 23.76
CA ALA A 169 -15.76 7.65 23.41
C ALA A 169 -15.72 7.70 21.87
N THR A 170 -16.53 8.56 21.27
CA THR A 170 -16.42 8.90 19.85
C THR A 170 -15.04 9.51 19.62
N ILE A 171 -14.09 8.72 19.12
CA ILE A 171 -12.86 9.25 18.53
C ILE A 171 -13.26 9.74 17.14
N PRO A 172 -13.25 11.05 16.86
CA PRO A 172 -13.61 11.54 15.54
C PRO A 172 -12.51 11.15 14.55
N VAL A 173 -12.88 10.42 13.50
CA VAL A 173 -12.02 10.11 12.34
C VAL A 173 -12.24 11.06 11.16
N ASP A 174 -13.08 12.09 11.32
CA ASP A 174 -13.35 13.07 10.26
C ASP A 174 -12.45 14.31 10.37
N GLY A 175 -11.43 14.36 9.52
CA GLY A 175 -10.71 15.59 9.19
C GLY A 175 -11.56 16.46 8.27
N ALA A 176 -12.44 17.29 8.85
CA ALA A 176 -13.11 18.35 8.11
C ALA A 176 -12.11 19.47 7.82
N ALA A 177 -11.65 19.55 6.57
CA ALA A 177 -10.95 20.72 6.06
C ALA A 177 -11.90 21.93 6.11
N ALA A 178 -11.64 22.87 7.02
CA ALA A 178 -12.29 24.17 7.03
C ALA A 178 -11.74 25.00 5.85
N ALA A 179 -12.52 25.11 4.78
CA ALA A 179 -12.32 26.14 3.77
C ALA A 179 -12.74 27.49 4.37
N SER A 180 -11.78 28.37 4.66
CA SER A 180 -12.05 29.78 4.94
C SER A 180 -12.06 30.56 3.63
N THR A 181 -13.24 31.02 3.23
CA THR A 181 -13.40 32.18 2.35
C THR A 181 -12.96 33.44 3.10
N GLY A 182 -12.03 34.19 2.51
CA GLY A 182 -11.60 35.53 2.93
C GLY A 182 -10.73 36.14 1.85
#